data_AF-A0A841AVS7-F1
#
_entry.id   AF-A0A841AVS7-F1
#
_cell.length_a   1.000
_cell.length_b   1.000
_cell.length_c   1.000
_cell.angle_alpha   90.00
_cell.angle_beta   90.00
_cell.angle_gamma   90.00
#
_symmetry.space_group_name_H-M   'P 1'
#
loop_
_entity.id
_entity.type
_entity.pdbx_description
1 polymer ?
#
loop_
_entity_poly.entity_id
_entity_poly.type
_entity_poly.pdbx_seq_one_letter_code
_entity_poly.pdbx_strand_id
1 'polypeptide(L)'
;MKTLRLLLFLPGLGALAWGAVLFAEYAFPLRPDVFGTLGWLLGGPLAHDLLIAPAVGGVGLALSRFLPDRWKTPVRTGAVLTGVLTLLAVPLLWRPFGGARNPGLHDADTVTGLLVTVAVVWLGVLVAALLPRKAR
;
A
#
# COMPACT_ATOMS: atom_id res chain seq x y z
N MET A 1 1.86 -20.93 26.07
CA MET A 1 1.85 -19.57 25.48
C MET A 1 3.17 -18.81 25.64
N LYS A 2 3.83 -18.79 26.81
CA LYS A 2 5.13 -18.10 27.00
C LYS A 2 6.24 -18.63 26.08
N THR A 3 6.37 -19.95 25.95
CA THR A 3 7.38 -20.58 25.07
C THR A 3 7.18 -20.19 23.61
N LEU A 4 5.94 -20.23 23.10
CA LEU A 4 5.64 -19.79 21.73
C LEU A 4 5.96 -18.31 21.51
N ARG A 5 5.64 -17.44 22.48
CA ARG A 5 6.00 -16.02 22.42
C ARG A 5 7.52 -15.82 22.38
N LEU A 6 8.26 -16.56 23.20
CA LEU A 6 9.74 -16.52 23.19
C LEU A 6 10.31 -17.04 21.86
N LEU A 7 9.76 -18.12 21.32
CA LEU A 7 10.17 -18.69 20.04
C LEU A 7 9.91 -17.75 18.85
N LEU A 8 8.95 -16.83 18.95
CA LEU A 8 8.73 -15.80 17.94
C LEU A 8 9.55 -14.54 18.20
N PHE A 9 9.67 -14.16 19.47
CA PHE A 9 10.36 -12.93 19.88
C PHE A 9 11.86 -13.01 19.68
N LEU A 10 12.52 -14.10 20.10
CA LEU A 10 13.97 -14.22 20.04
C LEU A 10 14.52 -14.19 18.60
N PRO A 11 13.94 -14.91 17.62
CA PRO A 11 14.38 -14.79 16.23
C PRO A 11 14.12 -13.41 15.64
N GLY A 12 12.98 -12.78 15.97
CA GLY A 12 12.67 -11.43 15.52
C GLY A 12 13.66 -10.40 16.07
N LEU A 13 14.01 -10.49 17.35
CA LEU A 13 15.02 -9.65 17.98
C LEU A 13 16.42 -9.91 17.40
N GLY A 14 16.76 -11.17 17.16
CA GLY A 14 18.01 -11.55 16.48
C GLY A 14 18.11 -10.97 15.08
N ALA A 15 17.02 -11.03 14.29
CA ALA A 15 16.95 -10.43 12.96
C ALA A 15 17.06 -8.90 13.00
N LEU A 16 16.44 -8.25 13.99
CA LEU A 16 16.57 -6.80 14.20
C LEU A 16 18.02 -6.41 14.53
N ALA A 17 18.65 -7.10 15.48
CA ALA A 17 20.03 -6.85 15.86
C ALA A 17 20.99 -7.07 14.68
N TRP A 18 20.78 -8.15 13.92
CA TRP A 18 21.57 -8.44 12.73
C TRP A 18 21.39 -7.38 11.64
N GLY A 19 20.15 -6.94 11.39
CA GLY A 19 19.87 -5.85 10.46
C GLY A 19 20.53 -4.53 10.87
N ALA A 20 20.59 -4.23 12.17
CA ALA A 20 21.28 -3.05 12.68
C ALA A 20 22.80 -3.11 12.46
N VAL A 21 23.42 -4.29 12.62
CA VAL A 21 24.84 -4.51 12.30
C VAL A 21 25.10 -4.28 10.81
N LEU A 22 24.32 -4.92 9.93
CA LEU A 22 24.44 -4.74 8.47
C LEU A 22 24.25 -3.28 8.06
N PHE A 23 23.30 -2.57 8.69
CA PHE A 23 23.09 -1.15 8.41
C PHE A 23 24.26 -0.30 8.88
N ALA A 24 24.86 -0.60 10.05
CA ALA A 24 26.03 0.13 10.54
C ALA A 24 27.25 -0.07 9.62
N GLU A 25 27.48 -1.30 9.15
CA GLU A 25 28.54 -1.61 8.18
C GLU A 25 28.35 -0.89 6.84
N TYR A 26 27.09 -0.78 6.39
CA TYR A 26 26.75 0.00 5.20
C TYR A 26 26.90 1.51 5.41
N ALA A 27 26.44 2.04 6.56
CA ALA A 27 26.33 3.46 6.82
C ALA A 27 27.68 4.14 7.13
N PHE A 28 28.67 3.38 7.62
CA PHE A 28 29.96 3.94 8.04
C PHE A 28 31.13 3.52 7.13
N PRO A 29 31.97 4.50 6.70
CA PRO A 29 31.85 5.94 6.94
C PRO A 29 30.67 6.58 6.19
N LEU A 30 30.11 7.67 6.72
CA LEU A 30 28.93 8.35 6.18
C LEU A 30 29.19 8.86 4.76
N ARG A 31 28.62 8.17 3.78
CA ARG A 31 28.67 8.52 2.35
C ARG A 31 27.36 9.18 1.89
N PRO A 32 27.35 9.93 0.78
CA PRO A 32 26.15 10.60 0.28
C PRO A 32 24.93 9.69 0.09
N ASP A 33 25.15 8.44 -0.34
CA ASP A 33 24.08 7.45 -0.55
C ASP A 33 23.38 7.04 0.76
N VAL A 34 24.09 7.07 1.89
CA VAL A 34 23.55 6.74 3.21
C VAL A 34 22.43 7.70 3.59
N PHE A 35 22.55 8.99 3.25
CA PHE A 35 21.50 9.97 3.53
C PHE A 35 20.24 9.71 2.70
N GLY A 36 20.38 9.26 1.46
CA GLY A 36 19.26 8.82 0.63
C GLY A 36 18.55 7.60 1.25
N THR A 37 19.34 6.62 1.71
CA THR A 37 18.81 5.43 2.39
C THR A 37 18.12 5.78 3.70
N LEU A 38 18.69 6.66 4.52
CA LEU A 38 18.06 7.18 5.75
C LEU A 38 16.77 7.95 5.44
N GLY A 39 16.78 8.79 4.40
CA GLY A 39 15.61 9.50 3.92
C GLY A 39 14.49 8.55 3.51
N TRP A 40 14.80 7.43 2.86
CA TRP A 40 13.82 6.40 2.54
C TRP A 40 13.34 5.61 3.77
N LEU A 41 14.28 5.17 4.62
CA LEU A 41 14.02 4.36 5.82
C LEU A 41 13.14 5.10 6.82
N LEU A 42 13.32 6.41 6.98
CA LEU A 42 12.54 7.25 7.88
C LEU A 42 11.35 7.89 7.15
N GLY A 43 11.57 8.39 5.94
CA GLY A 43 10.56 9.14 5.19
C GLY A 43 9.37 8.29 4.79
N GLY A 44 9.56 7.01 4.44
CA GLY A 44 8.47 6.09 4.13
C GLY A 44 7.48 5.93 5.30
N PRO A 45 7.93 5.44 6.47
CA PRO A 45 7.10 5.32 7.66
C PRO A 45 6.49 6.65 8.10
N LEU A 46 7.25 7.74 8.12
CA LEU A 46 6.74 9.05 8.51
C LEU A 46 5.65 9.56 7.57
N ALA A 47 5.85 9.47 6.25
CA ALA A 47 4.83 9.86 5.28
C ALA A 47 3.59 8.96 5.39
N HIS A 48 3.77 7.67 5.61
CA HIS A 48 2.68 6.73 5.82
C HIS A 48 1.86 7.09 7.07
N ASP A 49 2.51 7.21 8.23
CA ASP A 49 1.84 7.34 9.52
C ASP A 49 1.25 8.74 9.75
N LEU A 50 1.87 9.78 9.18
CA LEU A 50 1.39 11.16 9.33
C LEU A 50 0.39 11.57 8.25
N LEU A 51 0.44 10.98 7.06
CA LEU A 51 -0.39 11.39 5.93
C LEU A 51 -1.33 10.28 5.46
N ILE A 52 -0.79 9.13 5.07
CA ILE A 52 -1.57 8.06 4.44
C ILE A 52 -2.54 7.44 5.43
N ALA A 53 -2.08 6.99 6.59
CA ALA A 53 -2.93 6.33 7.58
C ALA A 53 -4.05 7.26 8.11
N PRO A 54 -3.79 8.54 8.45
CA PRO A 54 -4.84 9.48 8.82
C PRO A 54 -5.82 9.77 7.67
N ALA A 55 -5.35 9.93 6.44
CA ALA A 55 -6.21 10.15 5.28
C ALA A 55 -7.12 8.94 5.02
N VAL A 56 -6.56 7.73 5.03
CA VAL A 56 -7.32 6.48 4.88
C VAL A 56 -8.33 6.30 6.02
N GLY A 57 -7.92 6.59 7.25
CA GLY A 57 -8.80 6.58 8.42
C GLY A 57 -9.96 7.58 8.28
N GLY A 58 -9.67 8.80 7.83
CA GLY A 58 -10.66 9.85 7.59
C GLY A 58 -11.66 9.48 6.50
N VAL A 59 -11.18 8.93 5.37
CA VAL A 59 -12.04 8.40 4.31
C VAL A 59 -12.89 7.25 4.82
N GLY A 60 -12.29 6.29 5.53
CA GLY A 60 -13.00 5.16 6.13
C GLY A 60 -14.10 5.61 7.10
N LEU A 61 -13.81 6.61 7.95
CA LEU A 61 -14.78 7.21 8.86
C LEU A 61 -15.92 7.90 8.10
N ALA A 62 -15.60 8.70 7.08
CA ALA A 62 -16.60 9.38 6.26
C ALA A 62 -17.53 8.37 5.57
N LEU A 63 -16.96 7.35 4.90
CA LEU A 63 -17.74 6.28 4.27
C LEU A 63 -18.60 5.52 5.29
N SER A 64 -18.12 5.36 6.52
CA SER A 64 -18.87 4.71 7.59
C SER A 64 -20.06 5.53 8.09
N ARG A 65 -19.91 6.85 8.13
CA ARG A 65 -20.88 7.77 8.71
C ARG A 65 -21.95 8.20 7.71
N PHE A 66 -21.60 8.36 6.44
CA PHE A 66 -22.47 9.00 5.45
C PHE A 66 -23.12 8.03 4.46
N LEU A 67 -22.63 6.80 4.31
CA LEU A 67 -23.24 5.84 3.39
C LEU A 67 -24.39 5.06 4.04
N PRO A 68 -25.47 4.78 3.29
CA PRO A 68 -26.48 3.81 3.70
C PRO A 68 -25.88 2.40 3.84
N ASP A 69 -26.42 1.56 4.73
CA ASP A 69 -25.86 0.23 5.04
C ASP A 69 -25.69 -0.69 3.83
N ARG A 70 -26.58 -0.57 2.84
CA ARG A 70 -26.47 -1.32 1.57
C ARG A 70 -25.19 -0.98 0.78
N TRP A 71 -24.71 0.26 0.87
CA TRP A 71 -23.55 0.77 0.14
C TRP A 71 -22.23 0.69 0.91
N LYS A 72 -22.27 0.57 2.26
CA LYS A 72 -21.06 0.61 3.10
C LYS A 72 -20.01 -0.41 2.68
N THR A 73 -20.36 -1.70 2.62
CA THR A 73 -19.38 -2.75 2.27
C THR A 73 -18.88 -2.61 0.83
N PRO A 74 -19.75 -2.54 -0.20
CA PRO A 74 -19.29 -2.43 -1.58
C PRO A 74 -18.38 -1.22 -1.82
N VAL A 75 -18.77 -0.03 -1.34
CA VAL A 75 -18.01 1.21 -1.58
C VAL A 75 -16.69 1.21 -0.82
N ARG A 76 -16.65 0.72 0.43
CA ARG A 76 -15.37 0.59 1.16
C ARG A 76 -14.41 -0.34 0.43
N THR A 77 -14.89 -1.48 -0.06
CA THR A 77 -14.07 -2.42 -0.85
C THR A 77 -13.57 -1.75 -2.14
N GLY A 78 -14.44 -1.08 -2.88
CA GLY A 78 -14.06 -0.36 -4.10
C GLY A 78 -13.03 0.75 -3.84
N ALA A 79 -13.17 1.50 -2.76
CA ALA A 79 -12.23 2.53 -2.36
C ALA A 79 -10.85 1.94 -2.02
N VAL A 80 -10.80 0.84 -1.26
CA VAL A 80 -9.53 0.14 -0.94
C VAL A 80 -8.86 -0.36 -2.22
N LEU A 81 -9.61 -1.04 -3.09
CA LEU A 81 -9.09 -1.54 -4.36
C LEU A 81 -8.56 -0.39 -5.24
N THR A 82 -9.30 0.72 -5.33
CA THR A 82 -8.87 1.91 -6.08
C THR A 82 -7.57 2.48 -5.51
N GLY A 83 -7.46 2.59 -4.18
CA GLY A 83 -6.25 3.07 -3.51
C GLY A 83 -5.04 2.19 -3.79
N VAL A 84 -5.19 0.86 -3.66
CA VAL A 84 -4.12 -0.10 -3.96
C VAL A 84 -3.70 -0.04 -5.42
N LEU A 85 -4.65 -0.06 -6.36
CA LEU A 85 -4.36 0.04 -7.80
C LEU A 85 -3.62 1.33 -8.14
N THR A 86 -4.03 2.45 -7.53
CA THR A 86 -3.36 3.74 -7.73
C THR A 86 -1.93 3.70 -7.20
N LEU A 87 -1.71 3.18 -5.99
CA LEU A 87 -0.37 3.03 -5.40
C LEU A 87 0.55 2.16 -6.26
N LEU A 88 0.03 1.06 -6.82
CA LEU A 88 0.79 0.19 -7.73
C LEU A 88 1.10 0.87 -9.06
N ALA A 89 0.25 1.77 -9.54
CA ALA A 89 0.47 2.50 -10.78
C ALA A 89 1.49 3.65 -10.62
N VAL A 90 1.66 4.23 -9.42
CA VAL A 90 2.61 5.33 -9.17
C VAL A 90 4.01 5.08 -9.74
N PRO A 91 4.71 3.96 -9.45
CA PRO A 91 6.05 3.75 -9.99
C PRO A 91 6.07 3.64 -11.52
N LEU A 92 5.03 3.06 -12.13
CA LEU A 92 4.90 2.93 -13.58
C LEU A 92 4.67 4.29 -14.27
N LEU A 93 3.94 5.19 -13.61
CA LEU A 93 3.64 6.53 -14.12
C LEU A 93 4.78 7.52 -13.88
N TRP A 94 5.42 7.49 -12.71
CA TRP A 94 6.48 8.43 -12.34
C TRP A 94 7.82 8.01 -12.95
N ARG A 95 8.19 6.73 -12.85
CA ARG A 95 9.53 6.27 -13.20
C ARG A 95 9.49 5.14 -14.24
N PRO A 96 9.12 5.44 -15.49
CA PRO A 96 8.96 4.44 -16.54
C PRO A 96 10.25 3.69 -16.90
N PHE A 97 11.43 4.10 -16.42
CA PHE A 97 12.72 3.45 -16.73
C PHE A 97 13.61 3.25 -15.50
N GLY A 98 13.03 2.71 -14.41
CA GLY A 98 13.79 2.39 -13.19
C GLY A 98 14.83 1.26 -13.34
N GLY A 99 14.82 0.54 -14.47
CA GLY A 99 15.71 -0.57 -14.81
C GLY A 99 15.69 -0.87 -16.32
N ALA A 100 16.22 -2.03 -16.72
CA ALA A 100 16.22 -2.46 -18.11
C ALA A 100 14.79 -2.56 -18.67
N ARG A 101 14.60 -2.15 -19.93
CA ARG A 101 13.28 -2.17 -20.59
C ARG A 101 12.79 -3.60 -20.73
N ASN A 102 11.75 -3.93 -19.96
CA ASN A 102 11.00 -5.18 -20.09
C ASN A 102 9.86 -5.01 -21.11
N PRO A 103 9.88 -5.74 -22.25
CA PRO A 103 8.82 -5.71 -23.25
C PRO A 103 7.44 -6.03 -22.64
N GLY A 104 6.41 -5.32 -23.09
CA GLY A 104 5.03 -5.50 -22.61
C GLY A 104 4.73 -4.82 -21.26
N LEU A 105 5.68 -4.75 -20.33
CA LEU A 105 5.49 -3.98 -19.08
C LEU A 105 5.65 -2.47 -19.34
N HIS A 106 6.67 -2.08 -20.10
CA HIS A 106 6.99 -0.66 -20.35
C HIS A 106 6.34 -0.08 -21.60
N ASP A 107 5.77 -0.95 -22.45
CA ASP A 107 5.09 -0.53 -23.69
C ASP A 107 3.58 -0.37 -23.49
N ALA A 108 3.07 -0.67 -22.28
CA ALA A 108 1.65 -0.58 -21.95
C ALA A 108 1.24 0.85 -21.57
N ASP A 109 0.07 1.27 -22.04
CA ASP A 109 -0.59 2.49 -21.57
C ASP A 109 -1.13 2.28 -20.14
N THR A 110 -0.28 2.63 -19.18
CA THR A 110 -0.56 2.48 -17.75
C THR A 110 -1.76 3.33 -17.32
N VAL A 111 -1.95 4.52 -17.90
CA VAL A 111 -3.07 5.41 -17.54
C VAL A 111 -4.38 4.78 -17.97
N THR A 112 -4.47 4.36 -19.24
CA THR A 112 -5.66 3.70 -19.77
C THR A 112 -5.94 2.40 -19.02
N GLY A 113 -4.91 1.58 -18.77
CA GLY A 113 -5.04 0.34 -18.01
C GLY A 113 -5.56 0.54 -16.58
N LEU A 114 -5.05 1.57 -15.88
CA LEU A 114 -5.53 1.94 -14.55
C LEU A 114 -7.00 2.39 -14.59
N LEU A 115 -7.34 3.31 -15.50
CA LEU A 115 -8.70 3.85 -15.61
C LEU A 115 -9.72 2.76 -15.92
N VAL A 116 -9.42 1.87 -16.86
CA VAL A 116 -10.28 0.73 -17.20
C VAL A 116 -10.45 -0.19 -16.00
N THR A 117 -9.36 -0.52 -15.30
CA THR A 117 -9.42 -1.41 -14.14
C THR A 117 -10.24 -0.80 -13.00
N VAL A 118 -10.05 0.50 -12.72
CA VAL A 118 -10.85 1.24 -11.73
C VAL A 118 -12.33 1.27 -12.16
N ALA A 119 -12.63 1.49 -13.44
CA ALA A 119 -13.99 1.45 -13.94
C ALA A 119 -14.66 0.08 -13.71
N VAL A 120 -13.94 -1.03 -13.95
CA VAL A 120 -14.41 -2.39 -13.67
C VAL A 120 -14.66 -2.60 -12.17
N VAL A 121 -13.77 -2.11 -11.30
CA VAL A 121 -13.97 -2.16 -9.84
C VAL A 121 -15.28 -1.47 -9.45
N TRP A 122 -15.52 -0.25 -9.93
CA TRP A 122 -16.72 0.51 -9.59
C TRP A 122 -17.99 -0.05 -10.22
N LEU A 123 -17.89 -0.69 -11.39
CA LEU A 123 -19.00 -1.49 -11.93
C LEU A 123 -19.37 -2.63 -10.97
N GLY A 124 -18.37 -3.35 -10.45
CA GLY A 124 -18.58 -4.38 -9.42
C GLY A 124 -19.21 -3.83 -8.13
N VAL A 125 -18.81 -2.64 -7.69
CA VAL A 125 -19.43 -1.92 -6.56
C VAL A 125 -20.91 -1.67 -6.82
N LEU A 126 -21.26 -1.14 -8.00
CA LEU A 126 -22.64 -0.85 -8.38
C LEU A 126 -23.48 -2.13 -8.39
N VAL A 127 -22.98 -3.19 -9.03
CA VAL A 127 -23.66 -4.50 -9.05
C VAL A 127 -23.88 -5.02 -7.63
N ALA A 128 -22.84 -5.02 -6.78
CA ALA A 128 -22.95 -5.51 -5.40
C ALA A 128 -23.88 -4.67 -4.51
N ALA A 129 -23.99 -3.37 -4.74
CA ALA A 129 -24.85 -2.47 -3.97
C ALA A 129 -26.32 -2.51 -4.42
N LEU A 130 -26.57 -2.79 -5.70
CA LEU A 130 -27.91 -2.82 -6.30
C LEU A 130 -28.55 -4.22 -6.26
N LEU A 131 -27.76 -5.29 -6.18
CA LEU A 131 -28.31 -6.63 -6.05
C LEU A 131 -29.06 -6.79 -4.72
N PRO A 132 -30.28 -7.35 -4.72
CA PRO A 132 -31.03 -7.60 -3.50
C PRO A 132 -30.24 -8.54 -2.59
N ARG A 133 -29.99 -8.12 -1.34
CA ARG A 133 -29.52 -9.06 -0.32
C ARG A 133 -30.71 -9.94 0.08
N LYS A 134 -30.63 -11.24 -0.16
CA LYS A 134 -31.51 -12.21 0.53
C LYS A 134 -31.27 -12.01 2.02
N ALA A 135 -32.32 -11.65 2.76
CA ALA A 135 -32.29 -11.68 4.22
C ALA A 135 -31.88 -13.10 4.64
N ARG A 136 -30.78 -13.20 5.40
CA ARG A 136 -30.40 -14.43 6.10
C ARG A 136 -31.10 -14.44 7.45
#